data_AF-A0A0D1Z8I9-F1
#
_entry.id   AF-A0A0D1Z8I9-F1
#
_cell.length_a   1.000
_cell.length_b   1.000
_cell.length_c   1.000
_cell.angle_alpha   90.00
_cell.angle_beta   90.00
_cell.angle_gamma   90.00
#
_symmetry.space_group_name_H-M   'P 1'
#
loop_
_entity.id
_entity.type
_entity.pdbx_description
1 polymer ?
#
loop_
_entity_poly.entity_id
_entity_poly.type
_entity_poly.pdbx_seq_one_letter_code
_entity_poly.pdbx_strand_id
1 'polypeptide(L)'
;MPGVPSGRGCDQCRQQKKKCDISAHPCARCKRLKLPCINLGQKRFKFVSSTSNEDKSPPWLLGSPAEGTSRSGSTASSSRSTSAGIQSGKSQGQATLSISPVPTNAYMRLVNVFTDKIKPAAGIRYNISWTFGSYLDQVPAHLGVNEALDAAADAFMVGMRRFPNPDSAVDLAPVMLEKYTFALASLRRCLDDPAIARAPETLCAVLFLLNCQQFMWHPTGTTTSHGEGAAQIIKLRGHPEQYGPFEGQMLLALRGVVLLESLFNDRIYFTDQEWVDMFASKTAVLAPEGLALQSFTRLANIMRRARIALQDVVHHATELDYLRTEAARLRADLEPFIVEARQRLGAIEETADAHNSARNIHLNLVHCHYLRTYAFGLALVLVVNEVRIAMSPDPANVMAESQSCAVEILRLAQLANQYRPLGACVLKVCLIAAEIAASDLATQLAAKQMRLEYHTDFRSLQQCDFEEPKLICGRAMSPWLASTTHHINLKLGSQECINYHA
;
A
#
# COMPACT_ATOMS: atom_id res chain seq x y z
N MET A 1 -19.90 5.75 -36.84
CA MET A 1 -21.08 5.78 -35.94
C MET A 1 -22.35 5.65 -36.78
N PRO A 2 -23.15 4.58 -36.68
CA PRO A 2 -24.47 4.55 -37.30
C PRO A 2 -25.38 5.56 -36.56
N GLY A 3 -26.02 6.44 -37.33
CA GLY A 3 -26.64 7.67 -36.83
C GLY A 3 -27.76 7.47 -35.81
N VAL A 4 -27.77 8.33 -34.79
CA VAL A 4 -28.85 8.41 -33.79
C VAL A 4 -30.18 8.67 -34.50
N PRO A 5 -31.22 7.84 -34.30
CA PRO A 5 -32.51 8.05 -34.94
C PRO A 5 -33.13 9.41 -34.52
N SER A 6 -33.20 10.36 -35.45
CA SER A 6 -33.71 11.72 -35.20
C SER A 6 -35.24 11.84 -35.31
N GLY A 7 -35.94 10.77 -35.72
CA GLY A 7 -37.37 10.78 -36.00
C GLY A 7 -38.25 10.91 -34.75
N ARG A 8 -39.12 11.93 -34.71
CA ARG A 8 -40.09 12.21 -33.63
C ARG A 8 -41.54 11.82 -33.95
N GLY A 9 -41.75 10.94 -34.94
CA GLY A 9 -43.09 10.50 -35.34
C GLY A 9 -43.76 9.60 -34.30
N CYS A 10 -45.09 9.63 -34.23
CA CYS A 10 -45.89 8.78 -33.35
C CYS A 10 -45.75 7.28 -33.67
N ASP A 11 -46.17 6.43 -32.73
CA ASP A 11 -46.08 4.97 -32.81
C ASP A 11 -46.67 4.37 -34.09
N GLN A 12 -47.93 4.72 -34.38
CA GLN A 12 -48.67 4.17 -35.52
C GLN A 12 -48.08 4.58 -36.88
N CYS A 13 -47.51 5.78 -36.98
CA CYS A 13 -46.87 6.22 -38.21
C CYS A 13 -45.50 5.54 -38.40
N ARG A 14 -44.73 5.34 -37.33
CA ARG A 14 -43.46 4.61 -37.39
C ARG A 14 -43.63 3.13 -37.70
N GLN A 15 -44.57 2.45 -37.03
CA GLN A 15 -44.85 1.02 -37.25
C GLN A 15 -45.23 0.76 -38.71
N GLN A 16 -45.98 1.69 -39.31
CA GLN A 16 -46.41 1.62 -40.70
C GLN A 16 -45.43 2.25 -41.70
N LYS A 17 -44.25 2.73 -41.23
CA LYS A 17 -43.23 3.45 -42.02
C LYS A 17 -43.81 4.60 -42.87
N LYS A 18 -44.81 5.32 -42.34
CA LYS A 18 -45.42 6.49 -42.99
C LYS A 18 -44.97 7.79 -42.32
N LYS A 19 -44.88 8.87 -43.11
CA LYS A 19 -44.54 10.20 -42.62
C LYS A 19 -45.55 10.63 -41.55
N CYS A 20 -45.04 11.09 -40.42
CA CYS A 20 -45.84 11.62 -39.31
C CYS A 20 -45.77 13.14 -39.33
N ASP A 21 -46.93 13.79 -39.25
CA ASP A 21 -47.00 15.24 -39.08
C ASP A 21 -46.99 15.56 -37.58
N ILE A 22 -46.01 16.36 -37.15
CA ILE A 22 -45.75 16.68 -35.74
C ILE A 22 -46.42 18.01 -35.35
N SER A 23 -47.01 18.73 -36.32
CA SER A 23 -47.61 20.06 -36.08
C SER A 23 -48.87 20.03 -35.20
N ALA A 24 -49.57 18.88 -35.10
CA ALA A 24 -50.79 18.76 -34.33
C ALA A 24 -50.98 17.35 -33.75
N HIS A 25 -51.62 17.26 -32.57
CA HIS A 25 -52.02 16.01 -31.93
C HIS A 25 -53.56 15.87 -31.91
N PRO A 26 -54.13 14.73 -32.36
CA PRO A 26 -53.49 13.61 -33.07
C PRO A 26 -52.93 14.03 -34.43
N CYS A 27 -51.86 13.38 -34.91
CA CYS A 27 -51.32 13.67 -36.25
C CYS A 27 -52.38 13.46 -37.34
N ALA A 28 -52.30 14.20 -38.45
CA ALA A 28 -53.32 14.21 -39.51
C ALA A 28 -53.72 12.81 -40.00
N ARG A 29 -52.76 11.88 -40.09
CA ARG A 29 -53.01 10.48 -40.48
C ARG A 29 -53.79 9.72 -39.41
N CYS A 30 -53.36 9.80 -38.14
CA CYS A 30 -54.06 9.16 -37.03
C CYS A 30 -55.48 9.71 -36.86
N LYS A 31 -55.66 11.02 -37.07
CA LYS A 31 -56.98 11.68 -37.06
C LYS A 31 -57.90 11.14 -38.17
N ARG A 32 -57.40 11.07 -39.41
CA ARG A 32 -58.18 10.57 -40.56
C ARG A 32 -58.54 9.09 -40.42
N LEU A 33 -57.64 8.27 -39.90
CA LEU A 33 -57.81 6.82 -39.77
C LEU A 33 -58.41 6.40 -38.41
N LYS A 34 -58.76 7.35 -37.54
CA LYS A 34 -59.24 7.10 -36.18
C LYS A 34 -58.33 6.13 -35.39
N LEU A 35 -57.01 6.30 -35.53
CA LEU A 35 -55.99 5.50 -34.83
C LEU A 35 -55.46 6.26 -33.61
N PRO A 36 -55.08 5.56 -32.52
CA PRO A 36 -54.45 6.19 -31.37
C PRO A 36 -53.07 6.78 -31.74
N CYS A 37 -52.85 8.05 -31.41
CA CYS A 37 -51.63 8.79 -31.78
C CYS A 37 -50.65 8.91 -30.61
N ILE A 38 -50.11 7.79 -30.15
CA ILE A 38 -49.29 7.74 -28.94
C ILE A 38 -47.86 8.24 -29.22
N ASN A 39 -47.28 8.97 -28.25
CA ASN A 39 -45.88 9.42 -28.23
C ASN A 39 -45.44 10.31 -29.41
N LEU A 40 -46.35 11.12 -29.95
CA LEU A 40 -46.00 12.15 -30.95
C LEU A 40 -44.98 13.14 -30.36
N GLY A 41 -43.89 13.42 -31.06
CA GLY A 41 -42.88 14.40 -30.63
C GLY A 41 -41.78 13.87 -29.70
N GLN A 42 -41.93 12.66 -29.15
CA GLN A 42 -40.93 12.08 -28.25
C GLN A 42 -39.73 11.49 -29.01
N LYS A 43 -38.51 11.83 -28.57
CA LYS A 43 -37.27 11.19 -29.01
C LYS A 43 -37.15 9.81 -28.38
N ARG A 44 -36.74 8.81 -29.16
CA ARG A 44 -36.49 7.46 -28.64
C ARG A 44 -35.11 6.99 -29.00
N PHE A 45 -34.38 6.57 -27.97
CA PHE A 45 -33.09 5.93 -28.10
C PHE A 45 -33.30 4.44 -28.32
N LYS A 46 -32.71 3.88 -29.38
CA LYS A 46 -32.64 2.45 -29.59
C LYS A 46 -31.20 2.05 -29.33
N PHE A 47 -30.96 1.33 -28.24
CA PHE A 47 -29.68 0.67 -28.02
C PHE A 47 -29.62 -0.53 -28.97
N VAL A 48 -28.63 -0.51 -29.86
CA VAL A 48 -28.33 -1.63 -30.75
C VAL A 48 -27.04 -2.23 -30.22
N SER A 49 -27.13 -3.41 -29.62
CA SER A 49 -25.94 -4.21 -29.35
C SER A 49 -25.37 -4.67 -30.68
N SER A 50 -24.15 -4.25 -31.00
CA SER A 50 -23.40 -4.80 -32.12
C SER A 50 -22.91 -6.20 -31.74
N THR A 51 -23.80 -7.18 -31.76
CA THR A 51 -23.38 -8.57 -31.95
C THR A 51 -23.01 -8.70 -33.42
N SER A 52 -21.79 -9.16 -33.68
CA SER A 52 -21.26 -9.49 -35.00
C SER A 52 -22.32 -10.18 -35.86
N ASN A 53 -22.39 -9.77 -37.13
CA ASN A 53 -23.23 -10.37 -38.17
C ASN A 53 -23.27 -11.90 -38.03
N GLU A 54 -24.43 -12.44 -37.69
CA GLU A 54 -25.07 -13.58 -38.35
C GLU A 54 -26.45 -13.83 -37.73
N ASP A 55 -27.35 -14.32 -38.59
CA ASP A 55 -28.73 -14.75 -38.34
C ASP A 55 -29.85 -13.70 -38.16
N LYS A 56 -30.47 -13.45 -39.32
CA LYS A 56 -31.85 -12.95 -39.46
C LYS A 56 -32.84 -13.99 -38.90
N SER A 57 -33.51 -13.69 -37.79
CA SER A 57 -34.86 -14.16 -37.48
C SER A 57 -35.52 -13.24 -36.43
N PRO A 58 -36.78 -12.79 -36.61
CA PRO A 58 -37.42 -11.87 -35.67
C PRO A 58 -38.08 -12.63 -34.49
N PRO A 59 -37.90 -12.18 -33.24
CA PRO A 59 -38.57 -12.79 -32.08
C PRO A 59 -39.91 -12.11 -31.82
N TRP A 60 -41.00 -12.70 -32.30
CA TRP A 60 -42.34 -12.49 -31.75
C TRP A 60 -43.26 -13.66 -32.09
N LEU A 61 -43.20 -14.75 -31.32
CA LEU A 61 -44.33 -15.66 -31.18
C LEU A 61 -44.37 -16.19 -29.73
N LEU A 62 -45.46 -15.80 -29.04
CA LEU A 62 -46.21 -16.49 -27.98
C LEU A 62 -45.44 -16.88 -26.71
N GLY A 63 -45.84 -16.52 -25.48
CA GLY A 63 -47.20 -16.48 -24.94
C GLY A 63 -47.30 -17.54 -23.83
N SER A 64 -47.50 -17.11 -22.58
CA SER A 64 -47.62 -17.91 -21.35
C SER A 64 -48.84 -18.88 -21.33
N PRO A 65 -49.18 -19.50 -20.18
CA PRO A 65 -48.70 -20.75 -19.60
C PRO A 65 -49.77 -21.88 -19.65
N ALA A 66 -49.40 -23.15 -19.51
CA ALA A 66 -50.37 -24.22 -19.24
C ALA A 66 -49.81 -25.31 -18.32
N GLU A 67 -50.57 -25.60 -17.27
CA GLU A 67 -50.46 -26.71 -16.33
C GLU A 67 -50.63 -28.07 -17.01
N GLY A 68 -50.10 -29.15 -16.41
CA GLY A 68 -50.57 -30.51 -16.72
C GLY A 68 -49.58 -31.66 -16.52
N THR A 69 -49.51 -32.16 -15.29
CA THR A 69 -49.65 -33.59 -14.93
C THR A 69 -48.76 -34.67 -15.58
N SER A 70 -47.93 -35.24 -14.72
CA SER A 70 -47.41 -36.61 -14.64
C SER A 70 -48.07 -37.73 -15.49
N ARG A 71 -47.23 -38.63 -16.04
CA ARG A 71 -47.23 -40.06 -15.68
C ARG A 71 -46.12 -40.89 -16.35
N SER A 72 -45.56 -41.76 -15.54
CA SER A 72 -44.62 -42.85 -15.80
C SER A 72 -45.22 -43.97 -16.66
N GLY A 73 -44.36 -44.78 -17.30
CA GLY A 73 -44.78 -46.02 -17.94
C GLY A 73 -43.64 -46.79 -18.60
N SER A 74 -43.04 -47.70 -17.84
CA SER A 74 -41.94 -48.61 -18.19
C SER A 74 -42.34 -49.75 -19.14
N THR A 75 -41.35 -50.37 -19.80
CA THR A 75 -41.02 -51.82 -19.96
C THR A 75 -40.45 -52.12 -21.35
N ALA A 76 -39.18 -52.56 -21.42
CA ALA A 76 -38.68 -53.94 -21.63
C ALA A 76 -38.87 -54.41 -23.09
N SER A 77 -37.96 -55.11 -23.78
CA SER A 77 -36.68 -55.78 -23.51
C SER A 77 -36.18 -56.27 -24.89
N SER A 78 -34.87 -56.45 -25.08
CA SER A 78 -34.24 -57.66 -25.65
C SER A 78 -32.83 -57.39 -26.18
N SER A 79 -31.97 -58.35 -25.82
CA SER A 79 -30.54 -58.55 -26.04
C SER A 79 -30.11 -58.76 -27.49
N ARG A 80 -28.92 -58.28 -27.87
CA ARG A 80 -27.73 -59.12 -28.14
C ARG A 80 -26.47 -58.31 -28.49
N SER A 81 -25.40 -58.73 -27.85
CA SER A 81 -23.97 -58.50 -28.03
C SER A 81 -23.45 -58.46 -29.47
N THR A 82 -22.51 -57.56 -29.80
CA THR A 82 -21.05 -57.84 -29.87
C THR A 82 -20.20 -56.63 -30.34
N SER A 83 -19.08 -56.43 -29.63
CA SER A 83 -17.76 -55.91 -30.04
C SER A 83 -17.59 -54.49 -30.62
N ALA A 84 -17.11 -53.61 -29.74
CA ALA A 84 -15.87 -52.82 -29.83
C ALA A 84 -15.67 -51.87 -31.04
N GLY A 85 -16.12 -50.63 -30.87
CA GLY A 85 -15.56 -49.44 -31.52
C GLY A 85 -15.19 -48.41 -30.46
N ILE A 86 -13.89 -48.17 -30.25
CA ILE A 86 -13.41 -47.06 -29.42
C ILE A 86 -13.55 -45.79 -30.27
N GLN A 87 -14.64 -45.05 -30.06
CA GLN A 87 -14.79 -43.68 -30.55
C GLN A 87 -15.11 -42.75 -29.37
N SER A 88 -14.12 -41.90 -29.09
CA SER A 88 -14.20 -40.56 -28.49
C SER A 88 -15.56 -40.15 -27.92
N GLY A 89 -15.73 -40.32 -26.61
CA GLY A 89 -16.86 -39.80 -25.86
C GLY A 89 -16.84 -38.27 -25.80
N LYS A 90 -17.85 -37.65 -26.41
CA LYS A 90 -18.21 -36.24 -26.21
C LYS A 90 -18.59 -36.04 -24.75
N SER A 91 -17.76 -35.32 -23.99
CA SER A 91 -18.14 -34.78 -22.69
C SER A 91 -19.31 -33.81 -22.89
N GLN A 92 -20.46 -34.11 -22.28
CA GLN A 92 -21.60 -33.20 -22.20
C GLN A 92 -21.12 -31.87 -21.63
N GLY A 93 -21.15 -30.83 -22.47
CA GLY A 93 -20.81 -29.47 -22.07
C GLY A 93 -21.77 -29.02 -20.98
N GLN A 94 -21.25 -28.86 -19.76
CA GLN A 94 -21.91 -28.05 -18.74
C GLN A 94 -22.15 -26.68 -19.36
N ALA A 95 -23.42 -26.27 -19.45
CA ALA A 95 -23.78 -24.92 -19.85
C ALA A 95 -23.18 -23.95 -18.84
N THR A 96 -22.02 -23.39 -19.17
CA THR A 96 -21.43 -22.28 -18.44
C THR A 96 -22.40 -21.11 -18.59
N LEU A 97 -23.11 -20.77 -17.52
CA LEU A 97 -23.87 -19.53 -17.42
C LEU A 97 -22.88 -18.37 -17.63
N SER A 98 -22.83 -17.84 -18.85
CA SER A 98 -22.07 -16.64 -19.15
C SER A 98 -22.81 -15.47 -18.52
N ILE A 99 -22.40 -15.11 -17.31
CA ILE A 99 -22.85 -13.88 -16.67
C ILE A 99 -22.31 -12.75 -17.53
N SER A 100 -23.21 -12.05 -18.24
CA SER A 100 -22.85 -10.85 -18.98
C SER A 100 -22.13 -9.90 -18.03
N PRO A 101 -20.94 -9.36 -18.40
CA PRO A 101 -20.24 -8.42 -17.54
C PRO A 101 -21.17 -7.23 -17.25
N VAL A 102 -21.28 -6.88 -15.98
CA VAL A 102 -21.99 -5.68 -15.54
C VAL A 102 -21.39 -4.49 -16.30
N PRO A 103 -22.18 -3.56 -16.87
CA PRO A 103 -21.61 -2.37 -17.48
C PRO A 103 -20.74 -1.64 -16.44
N THR A 104 -19.41 -1.64 -16.67
CA THR A 104 -18.43 -1.02 -15.77
C THR A 104 -17.87 0.26 -16.40
N ASN A 105 -18.01 1.38 -15.71
CA ASN A 105 -17.29 2.61 -16.05
C ASN A 105 -15.90 2.60 -15.38
N ALA A 106 -15.05 3.59 -15.71
CA ALA A 106 -13.70 3.67 -15.15
C ALA A 106 -13.70 3.73 -13.61
N TYR A 107 -14.67 4.45 -13.04
CA TYR A 107 -14.88 4.55 -11.60
C TYR A 107 -15.13 3.17 -10.94
N MET A 108 -16.12 2.41 -11.44
CA MET A 108 -16.46 1.09 -10.90
C MET A 108 -15.28 0.12 -10.99
N ARG A 109 -14.48 0.22 -12.06
CA ARG A 109 -13.25 -0.57 -12.18
C ARG A 109 -12.22 -0.20 -11.11
N LEU A 110 -12.01 1.09 -10.85
CA LEU A 110 -11.09 1.54 -9.80
C LEU A 110 -11.54 1.05 -8.42
N VAL A 111 -12.82 1.25 -8.08
CA VAL A 111 -13.41 0.77 -6.82
C VAL A 111 -13.23 -0.74 -6.65
N ASN A 112 -13.54 -1.53 -7.68
CA ASN A 112 -13.40 -2.99 -7.63
C ASN A 112 -11.94 -3.42 -7.43
N VAL A 113 -11.01 -2.89 -8.24
CA VAL A 113 -9.58 -3.24 -8.16
C VAL A 113 -8.99 -2.84 -6.81
N PHE A 114 -9.43 -1.70 -6.26
CA PHE A 114 -9.03 -1.25 -4.92
C PHE A 114 -9.56 -2.16 -3.82
N THR A 115 -10.86 -2.47 -3.88
CA THR A 115 -11.56 -3.30 -2.90
C THR A 115 -10.95 -4.70 -2.81
N ASP A 116 -10.50 -5.26 -3.94
CA ASP A 116 -9.84 -6.56 -3.96
C ASP A 116 -8.45 -6.58 -3.31
N LYS A 117 -7.82 -5.41 -3.11
CA LYS A 117 -6.52 -5.28 -2.42
C LYS A 117 -6.62 -5.00 -0.92
N ILE A 118 -7.78 -4.63 -0.39
CA ILE A 118 -7.97 -4.42 1.06
C ILE A 118 -8.58 -5.63 1.76
N LYS A 119 -9.22 -6.55 1.03
CA LYS A 119 -9.79 -7.77 1.60
C LYS A 119 -8.72 -8.70 2.18
N PRO A 120 -9.03 -9.45 3.26
CA PRO A 120 -8.13 -10.50 3.77
C PRO A 120 -7.75 -11.56 2.72
N ALA A 121 -8.64 -11.81 1.75
CA ALA A 121 -8.42 -12.73 0.63
C ALA A 121 -7.27 -12.31 -0.31
N ALA A 122 -6.86 -11.03 -0.30
CA ALA A 122 -5.65 -10.58 -1.02
C ALA A 122 -4.37 -11.24 -0.48
N GLY A 123 -4.42 -11.76 0.75
CA GLY A 123 -3.29 -12.29 1.47
C GLY A 123 -2.32 -11.20 1.91
N ILE A 124 -1.50 -11.53 2.92
CA ILE A 124 -0.53 -10.61 3.53
C ILE A 124 0.45 -9.99 2.52
N ARG A 125 0.77 -10.73 1.45
CA ARG A 125 1.73 -10.32 0.41
C ARG A 125 1.27 -9.10 -0.39
N TYR A 126 -0.04 -8.90 -0.54
CA TYR A 126 -0.63 -7.90 -1.43
C TYR A 126 -1.71 -7.04 -0.78
N ASN A 127 -1.97 -7.21 0.52
CA ASN A 127 -2.98 -6.43 1.22
C ASN A 127 -2.45 -5.02 1.52
N ILE A 128 -3.07 -4.00 0.91
CA ILE A 128 -2.61 -2.61 1.04
C ILE A 128 -3.01 -1.99 2.39
N SER A 129 -4.17 -2.34 2.95
CA SER A 129 -4.64 -1.84 4.24
C SER A 129 -3.70 -2.26 5.38
N TRP A 130 -3.27 -3.52 5.36
CA TRP A 130 -2.29 -4.05 6.30
C TRP A 130 -0.90 -3.40 6.19
N THR A 131 -0.56 -2.90 5.01
CA THR A 131 0.78 -2.37 4.72
C THR A 131 0.87 -0.88 5.01
N PHE A 132 -0.12 -0.12 4.57
CA PHE A 132 -0.07 1.35 4.57
C PHE A 132 -1.05 1.99 5.57
N GLY A 133 -1.97 1.22 6.15
CA GLY A 133 -2.87 1.66 7.21
C GLY A 133 -4.34 1.39 6.92
N SER A 134 -5.12 1.24 7.98
CA SER A 134 -6.55 0.90 7.96
C SER A 134 -7.45 1.98 7.34
N TYR A 135 -6.96 3.22 7.18
CA TYR A 135 -7.72 4.27 6.49
C TYR A 135 -8.10 3.86 5.06
N LEU A 136 -7.31 2.96 4.44
CA LEU A 136 -7.57 2.43 3.11
C LEU A 136 -8.88 1.64 3.03
N ASP A 137 -9.38 1.09 4.14
CA ASP A 137 -10.65 0.38 4.17
C ASP A 137 -11.85 1.31 3.92
N GLN A 138 -11.68 2.62 4.19
CA GLN A 138 -12.71 3.64 3.99
C GLN A 138 -12.62 4.30 2.61
N VAL A 139 -11.47 4.24 1.93
CA VAL A 139 -11.23 4.89 0.63
C VAL A 139 -12.30 4.57 -0.42
N PRO A 140 -12.79 3.32 -0.59
CA PRO A 140 -13.83 3.03 -1.58
C PRO A 140 -15.10 3.88 -1.45
N ALA A 141 -15.46 4.30 -0.23
CA ALA A 141 -16.62 5.15 0.00
C ALA A 141 -16.39 6.63 -0.34
N HIS A 142 -15.13 7.05 -0.50
CA HIS A 142 -14.71 8.42 -0.81
C HIS A 142 -14.24 8.62 -2.26
N LEU A 143 -14.09 7.54 -3.03
CA LEU A 143 -13.81 7.65 -4.47
C LEU A 143 -15.00 8.33 -5.18
N GLY A 144 -14.72 9.09 -6.23
CA GLY A 144 -15.72 9.81 -7.04
C GLY A 144 -16.15 11.16 -6.44
N VAL A 145 -15.67 11.50 -5.24
CA VAL A 145 -15.97 12.75 -4.54
C VAL A 145 -14.90 13.82 -4.79
N ASN A 146 -13.64 13.40 -4.94
CA ASN A 146 -12.49 14.28 -5.07
C ASN A 146 -11.58 13.80 -6.21
N GLU A 147 -11.36 14.66 -7.19
CA GLU A 147 -10.59 14.31 -8.40
C GLU A 147 -9.11 14.00 -8.12
N ALA A 148 -8.51 14.63 -7.11
CA ALA A 148 -7.13 14.35 -6.72
C ALA A 148 -7.02 12.98 -6.06
N LEU A 149 -7.97 12.62 -5.19
CA LEU A 149 -8.04 11.28 -4.61
C LEU A 149 -8.21 10.21 -5.69
N ASP A 150 -9.14 10.40 -6.61
CA ASP A 150 -9.39 9.44 -7.70
C ASP A 150 -8.15 9.24 -8.58
N ALA A 151 -7.50 10.34 -8.96
CA ALA A 151 -6.29 10.30 -9.78
C ALA A 151 -5.13 9.63 -9.03
N ALA A 152 -4.93 9.96 -7.75
CA ALA A 152 -3.86 9.40 -6.93
C ALA A 152 -4.09 7.91 -6.62
N ALA A 153 -5.34 7.51 -6.36
CA ALA A 153 -5.72 6.11 -6.17
C ALA A 153 -5.49 5.31 -7.47
N ASP A 154 -5.87 5.83 -8.64
CA ASP A 154 -5.58 5.16 -9.92
C ASP A 154 -4.08 4.98 -10.15
N ALA A 155 -3.28 6.04 -9.92
CA ALA A 155 -1.81 5.95 -10.02
C ALA A 155 -1.22 4.91 -9.07
N PHE A 156 -1.66 4.91 -7.81
CA PHE A 156 -1.23 3.95 -6.80
C PHE A 156 -1.58 2.51 -7.20
N MET A 157 -2.81 2.28 -7.67
CA MET A 157 -3.29 0.96 -8.07
C MET A 157 -2.65 0.45 -9.36
N VAL A 158 -2.33 1.31 -10.33
CA VAL A 158 -1.46 0.96 -11.46
C VAL A 158 -0.10 0.50 -10.93
N GLY A 159 0.44 1.20 -9.94
CA GLY A 159 1.67 0.77 -9.30
C GLY A 159 1.58 -0.60 -8.64
N MET A 160 0.49 -0.90 -7.94
CA MET A 160 0.26 -2.20 -7.31
C MET A 160 0.23 -3.38 -8.30
N ARG A 161 -0.03 -3.14 -9.59
CA ARG A 161 -0.09 -4.21 -10.61
C ARG A 161 1.27 -4.82 -10.92
N ARG A 162 2.37 -4.16 -10.58
CA ARG A 162 3.72 -4.70 -10.82
C ARG A 162 4.07 -5.88 -9.91
N PHE A 163 3.46 -5.98 -8.73
CA PHE A 163 3.87 -6.98 -7.73
C PHE A 163 3.54 -8.42 -8.09
N PRO A 164 2.35 -8.76 -8.64
CA PRO A 164 2.06 -10.13 -9.02
C PRO A 164 2.80 -10.60 -10.28
N ASN A 165 3.29 -9.67 -11.11
CA ASN A 165 4.03 -9.97 -12.35
C ASN A 165 5.20 -8.99 -12.51
N PRO A 166 6.35 -9.26 -11.87
CA PRO A 166 7.52 -8.37 -11.88
C PRO A 166 8.06 -8.08 -13.28
N ASP A 167 7.92 -9.02 -14.22
CA ASP A 167 8.39 -8.86 -15.61
C ASP A 167 7.60 -7.77 -16.35
N SER A 168 6.35 -7.52 -15.95
CA SER A 168 5.54 -6.42 -16.48
C SER A 168 5.88 -5.04 -15.89
N ALA A 169 6.77 -4.96 -14.89
CA ALA A 169 7.10 -3.71 -14.21
C ALA A 169 7.74 -2.68 -15.16
N VAL A 170 8.54 -3.15 -16.12
CA VAL A 170 9.18 -2.29 -17.14
C VAL A 170 8.11 -1.61 -18.01
N ASP A 171 7.12 -2.36 -18.46
CA ASP A 171 6.03 -1.84 -19.31
C ASP A 171 5.08 -0.90 -18.54
N LEU A 172 4.95 -1.09 -17.23
CA LEU A 172 4.06 -0.30 -16.37
C LEU A 172 4.70 1.02 -15.89
N ALA A 173 6.02 1.15 -15.90
CA ALA A 173 6.70 2.33 -15.37
C ALA A 173 6.31 3.64 -16.08
N PRO A 174 6.27 3.73 -17.42
CA PRO A 174 5.84 4.95 -18.11
C PRO A 174 4.38 5.32 -17.80
N VAL A 175 3.49 4.33 -17.78
CA VAL A 175 2.05 4.53 -17.47
C VAL A 175 1.88 5.03 -16.04
N MET A 176 2.62 4.46 -15.11
CA MET A 176 2.55 4.85 -13.70
C MET A 176 3.08 6.26 -13.48
N LEU A 177 4.15 6.66 -14.18
CA LEU A 177 4.66 8.03 -14.16
C LEU A 177 3.64 9.02 -14.75
N GLU A 178 3.03 8.71 -15.90
CA GLU A 178 1.97 9.54 -16.49
C GLU A 178 0.81 9.76 -15.51
N LYS A 179 0.34 8.67 -14.89
CA LYS A 179 -0.74 8.71 -13.90
C LYS A 179 -0.36 9.50 -12.65
N TYR A 180 0.88 9.37 -12.19
CA TYR A 180 1.40 10.13 -11.06
C TYR A 180 1.47 11.63 -11.36
N THR A 181 2.01 12.01 -12.53
CA THR A 181 2.07 13.42 -12.96
C THR A 181 0.66 14.01 -13.11
N PHE A 182 -0.29 13.23 -13.65
CA PHE A 182 -1.68 13.64 -13.71
C PHE A 182 -2.29 13.84 -12.31
N ALA A 183 -2.02 12.93 -11.38
CA ALA A 183 -2.49 13.05 -10.00
C ALA A 183 -1.89 14.26 -9.28
N LEU A 184 -0.62 14.60 -9.51
CA LEU A 184 0.00 15.84 -9.02
C LEU A 184 -0.68 17.09 -9.58
N ALA A 185 -1.01 17.10 -10.88
CA ALA A 185 -1.71 18.23 -11.50
C ALA A 185 -3.12 18.40 -10.91
N SER A 186 -3.85 17.30 -10.67
CA SER A 186 -5.16 17.32 -10.02
C SER A 186 -5.06 17.76 -8.56
N LEU A 187 -4.09 17.26 -7.80
CA LEU A 187 -3.84 17.71 -6.44
C LEU A 187 -3.59 19.22 -6.39
N ARG A 188 -2.74 19.75 -7.28
CA ARG A 188 -2.45 21.19 -7.33
C ARG A 188 -3.72 22.02 -7.51
N ARG A 189 -4.62 21.62 -8.42
CA ARG A 189 -5.91 22.30 -8.62
C ARG A 189 -6.81 22.23 -7.38
N CYS A 190 -6.85 21.09 -6.70
CA CYS A 190 -7.60 20.95 -5.45
C CYS A 190 -7.03 21.81 -4.32
N LEU A 191 -5.70 22.04 -4.30
CA LEU A 191 -5.03 22.88 -3.31
C LEU A 191 -5.27 24.38 -3.54
N ASP A 192 -5.64 24.80 -4.77
CA ASP A 192 -5.97 26.19 -5.08
C ASP A 192 -7.33 26.63 -4.47
N ASP A 193 -8.20 25.68 -4.12
CA ASP A 193 -9.45 25.93 -3.39
C ASP A 193 -9.25 25.69 -1.88
N PRO A 194 -9.41 26.71 -1.00
CA PRO A 194 -9.16 26.56 0.44
C PRO A 194 -10.04 25.53 1.15
N ALA A 195 -11.27 25.28 0.68
CA ALA A 195 -12.17 24.31 1.28
C ALA A 195 -11.77 22.88 0.86
N ILE A 196 -11.52 22.67 -0.43
CA ILE A 196 -11.09 21.37 -0.96
C ILE A 196 -9.68 21.02 -0.44
N ALA A 197 -8.78 21.99 -0.31
CA ALA A 197 -7.44 21.79 0.23
C ALA A 197 -7.44 21.17 1.65
N ARG A 198 -8.46 21.51 2.45
CA ARG A 198 -8.62 21.02 3.83
C ARG A 198 -9.42 19.72 3.92
N ALA A 199 -10.05 19.29 2.83
CA ALA A 199 -10.84 18.06 2.81
C ALA A 199 -9.97 16.83 3.15
N PRO A 200 -10.54 15.81 3.81
CA PRO A 200 -9.82 14.57 4.12
C PRO A 200 -9.45 13.79 2.85
N GLU A 201 -10.23 13.88 1.78
CA GLU A 201 -9.93 13.26 0.49
C GLU A 201 -8.65 13.83 -0.13
N THR A 202 -8.43 15.14 0.01
CA THR A 202 -7.20 15.79 -0.46
C THR A 202 -5.99 15.32 0.35
N LEU A 203 -6.14 15.14 1.67
CA LEU A 203 -5.09 14.51 2.49
C LEU A 203 -4.82 13.07 2.02
N CYS A 204 -5.86 12.30 1.72
CA CYS A 204 -5.72 10.94 1.22
C CYS A 204 -4.96 10.90 -0.12
N ALA A 205 -5.25 11.84 -1.03
CA ALA A 205 -4.50 12.00 -2.28
C ALA A 205 -3.00 12.25 -2.03
N VAL A 206 -2.66 13.13 -1.06
CA VAL A 206 -1.27 13.36 -0.65
C VAL A 206 -0.62 12.08 -0.11
N LEU A 207 -1.32 11.30 0.72
CA LEU A 207 -0.81 10.03 1.24
C LEU A 207 -0.57 9.02 0.11
N PHE A 208 -1.46 8.91 -0.87
CA PHE A 208 -1.23 8.03 -2.03
C PHE A 208 -0.01 8.47 -2.83
N LEU A 209 0.16 9.76 -3.08
CA LEU A 209 1.31 10.30 -3.81
C LEU A 209 2.63 10.07 -3.05
N LEU A 210 2.62 10.24 -1.74
CA LEU A 210 3.74 9.89 -0.85
C LEU A 210 4.09 8.41 -0.98
N ASN A 211 3.09 7.54 -0.88
CA ASN A 211 3.29 6.11 -1.05
C ASN A 211 3.71 5.74 -2.48
N CYS A 212 3.35 6.50 -3.52
CA CYS A 212 3.77 6.19 -4.87
C CYS A 212 5.29 6.38 -5.08
N GLN A 213 5.95 7.23 -4.31
CA GLN A 213 7.38 7.50 -4.46
C GLN A 213 8.25 6.28 -4.22
N GLN A 214 7.84 5.41 -3.30
CA GLN A 214 8.56 4.16 -3.04
C GLN A 214 8.69 3.32 -4.33
N PHE A 215 7.84 3.57 -5.32
CA PHE A 215 7.86 2.90 -6.63
C PHE A 215 8.57 3.64 -7.76
N MET A 216 8.71 4.98 -7.69
CA MET A 216 9.15 5.81 -8.82
C MET A 216 10.50 6.48 -8.63
N TRP A 217 10.77 6.99 -7.43
CA TRP A 217 11.66 8.14 -7.25
C TRP A 217 13.09 7.81 -6.84
N HIS A 218 14.09 8.10 -7.67
CA HIS A 218 15.49 8.13 -7.22
C HIS A 218 15.74 9.41 -6.41
N PRO A 219 16.24 9.33 -5.16
CA PRO A 219 16.73 10.53 -4.50
C PRO A 219 17.96 11.02 -5.27
N THR A 220 17.75 11.91 -6.23
CA THR A 220 18.81 12.70 -6.85
C THR A 220 18.78 14.09 -6.24
N GLY A 221 19.65 14.33 -5.26
CA GLY A 221 19.92 15.67 -4.71
C GLY A 221 19.09 16.11 -3.50
N THR A 222 19.38 17.32 -3.04
CA THR A 222 18.85 17.95 -1.82
C THR A 222 17.47 18.61 -2.03
N THR A 223 16.52 17.92 -2.67
CA THR A 223 15.13 18.39 -2.72
C THR A 223 14.46 18.19 -1.35
N THR A 224 13.57 19.12 -0.95
CA THR A 224 12.71 18.95 0.24
C THR A 224 12.05 17.58 0.20
N SER A 225 12.30 16.76 1.21
CA SER A 225 11.73 15.42 1.23
C SER A 225 10.22 15.50 1.46
N HIS A 226 9.47 14.51 0.98
CA HIS A 226 8.03 14.49 1.21
C HIS A 226 7.66 14.34 2.69
N GLY A 227 8.58 13.83 3.53
CA GLY A 227 8.44 13.88 4.98
C GLY A 227 8.45 15.29 5.56
N GLU A 228 9.19 16.24 4.98
CA GLU A 228 9.11 17.65 5.39
C GLU A 228 7.70 18.22 5.12
N GLY A 229 7.14 17.94 3.94
CA GLY A 229 5.76 18.33 3.62
C GLY A 229 4.74 17.66 4.53
N ALA A 230 4.89 16.36 4.78
CA ALA A 230 4.05 15.61 5.70
C ALA A 230 4.11 16.17 7.13
N ALA A 231 5.30 16.55 7.61
CA ALA A 231 5.49 17.18 8.91
C ALA A 231 4.70 18.49 9.02
N GLN A 232 4.75 19.35 7.99
CA GLN A 232 3.97 20.60 7.97
C GLN A 232 2.47 20.33 7.99
N ILE A 233 1.99 19.34 7.23
CA ILE A 233 0.57 18.96 7.23
C ILE A 233 0.14 18.53 8.63
N ILE A 234 0.93 17.71 9.34
CA ILE A 234 0.60 17.29 10.69
C ILE A 234 0.56 18.50 11.65
N LYS A 235 1.52 19.42 11.56
CA LYS A 235 1.52 20.64 12.39
C LYS A 235 0.25 21.47 12.18
N LEU A 236 -0.17 21.63 10.93
CA LEU A 236 -1.36 22.42 10.58
C LEU A 236 -2.67 21.73 10.97
N ARG A 237 -2.75 20.40 10.90
CA ARG A 237 -3.97 19.65 11.27
C ARG A 237 -4.06 19.36 12.77
N GLY A 238 -2.96 19.28 13.51
CA GLY A 238 -2.99 19.03 14.95
C GLY A 238 -3.40 17.61 15.32
N HIS A 239 -4.29 17.45 16.30
CA HIS A 239 -4.61 16.14 16.89
C HIS A 239 -5.66 15.34 16.06
N PRO A 240 -5.41 14.06 15.72
CA PRO A 240 -6.33 13.19 14.99
C PRO A 240 -7.65 12.96 15.69
N GLU A 241 -7.67 13.03 17.03
CA GLU A 241 -8.90 12.87 17.83
C GLU A 241 -9.93 13.98 17.54
N GLN A 242 -9.50 15.09 16.93
CA GLN A 242 -10.38 16.18 16.51
C GLN A 242 -11.14 15.86 15.21
N TYR A 243 -10.75 14.81 14.50
CA TYR A 243 -11.26 14.48 13.18
C TYR A 243 -12.04 13.15 13.14
N GLY A 244 -12.83 12.97 12.09
CA GLY A 244 -13.56 11.73 11.86
C GLY A 244 -12.65 10.52 11.62
N PRO A 245 -13.20 9.28 11.68
CA PRO A 245 -12.41 8.05 11.60
C PRO A 245 -11.49 7.94 10.37
N PHE A 246 -11.93 8.43 9.20
CA PHE A 246 -11.14 8.40 7.98
C PHE A 246 -9.87 9.26 8.09
N GLU A 247 -10.05 10.52 8.46
CA GLU A 247 -8.95 11.47 8.59
C GLU A 247 -8.05 11.18 9.78
N GLY A 248 -8.63 10.81 10.92
CA GLY A 248 -7.86 10.45 12.11
C GLY A 248 -6.89 9.30 11.83
N GLN A 249 -7.32 8.27 11.10
CA GLN A 249 -6.45 7.16 10.71
C GLN A 249 -5.36 7.56 9.69
N MET A 250 -5.63 8.51 8.79
CA MET A 250 -4.60 9.05 7.88
C MET A 250 -3.51 9.81 8.64
N LEU A 251 -3.91 10.64 9.61
CA LEU A 251 -2.97 11.36 10.46
C LEU A 251 -2.13 10.38 11.31
N LEU A 252 -2.72 9.29 11.80
CA LEU A 252 -1.99 8.21 12.47
C LEU A 252 -0.97 7.52 11.56
N ALA A 253 -1.32 7.23 10.31
CA ALA A 253 -0.38 6.66 9.34
C ALA A 253 0.78 7.63 9.04
N LEU A 254 0.47 8.92 8.86
CA LEU A 254 1.46 9.94 8.51
C LEU A 254 2.46 10.20 9.65
N ARG A 255 2.00 10.16 10.89
CA ARG A 255 2.82 10.27 12.10
C ARG A 255 4.01 9.30 12.10
N GLY A 256 3.78 8.02 11.79
CA GLY A 256 4.83 7.01 11.76
C GLY A 256 5.91 7.31 10.70
N VAL A 257 5.50 7.80 9.53
CA VAL A 257 6.43 8.20 8.46
C VAL A 257 7.30 9.38 8.89
N VAL A 258 6.66 10.44 9.41
CA VAL A 258 7.36 11.67 9.83
C VAL A 258 8.32 11.39 10.99
N LEU A 259 7.92 10.54 11.93
CA LEU A 259 8.77 10.17 13.06
C LEU A 259 10.00 9.37 12.60
N LEU A 260 9.84 8.38 11.74
CA LEU A 260 10.97 7.61 11.19
C LEU A 260 11.92 8.49 10.37
N GLU A 261 11.39 9.36 9.51
CA GLU A 261 12.21 10.21 8.66
C GLU A 261 12.98 11.27 9.48
N SER A 262 12.41 11.72 10.61
CA SER A 262 13.07 12.67 11.51
C SER A 262 14.38 12.17 12.12
N LEU A 263 14.64 10.85 12.11
CA LEU A 263 15.91 10.27 12.57
C LEU A 263 17.06 10.48 11.59
N PHE A 264 16.73 10.72 10.32
CA PHE A 264 17.67 10.86 9.21
C PHE A 264 17.68 12.29 8.64
N ASN A 265 16.59 13.04 8.80
CA ASN A 265 16.44 14.40 8.29
C ASN A 265 16.28 15.43 9.42
N ASP A 266 17.26 16.31 9.56
CA ASP A 266 17.25 17.40 10.54
C ASP A 266 16.21 18.49 10.26
N ARG A 267 15.72 18.60 9.03
CA ARG A 267 14.70 19.60 8.66
C ARG A 267 13.33 19.26 9.24
N ILE A 268 13.10 18.01 9.64
CA ILE A 268 11.88 17.56 10.30
C ILE A 268 12.01 17.73 11.81
N TYR A 269 11.69 18.93 12.30
CA TYR A 269 11.79 19.26 13.72
C TYR A 269 10.43 19.41 14.39
N PHE A 270 10.27 18.75 15.54
CA PHE A 270 9.20 18.95 16.51
C PHE A 270 9.83 18.91 17.90
N THR A 271 9.33 19.74 18.81
CA THR A 271 9.67 19.72 20.24
C THR A 271 9.19 18.43 20.89
N ASP A 272 9.73 18.09 22.06
CA ASP A 272 9.29 16.90 22.80
C ASP A 272 7.80 16.96 23.12
N GLN A 273 7.29 18.15 23.48
CA GLN A 273 5.87 18.33 23.75
C GLN A 273 5.03 18.17 22.48
N GLU A 274 5.43 18.75 21.35
CA GLU A 274 4.72 18.56 20.08
C GLU A 274 4.68 17.08 19.68
N TRP A 275 5.77 16.33 19.90
CA TRP A 275 5.73 14.89 19.66
C TRP A 275 4.83 14.15 20.65
N VAL A 276 4.89 14.45 21.94
CA VAL A 276 4.00 13.84 22.93
C VAL A 276 2.55 14.12 22.59
N ASP A 277 2.19 15.36 22.30
CA ASP A 277 0.84 15.78 21.90
C ASP A 277 0.39 15.06 20.62
N MET A 278 1.31 14.92 19.66
CA MET A 278 1.09 14.21 18.42
C MET A 278 1.13 12.69 18.57
N PHE A 279 1.42 12.10 19.72
CA PHE A 279 1.38 10.64 19.88
C PHE A 279 0.62 10.21 21.14
N ALA A 280 0.08 11.17 21.89
CA ALA A 280 -0.78 10.95 23.03
C ALA A 280 -2.05 10.25 22.56
N SER A 281 -2.15 8.96 22.90
CA SER A 281 -3.40 8.22 22.90
C SER A 281 -3.63 7.75 24.33
N LYS A 282 -4.77 8.11 24.92
CA LYS A 282 -5.13 7.73 26.31
C LYS A 282 -5.11 6.21 26.54
N THR A 283 -5.28 5.43 25.47
CA THR A 283 -5.36 3.96 25.52
C THR A 283 -4.00 3.29 25.28
N ALA A 284 -3.07 3.95 24.56
CA ALA A 284 -1.77 3.38 24.22
C ALA A 284 -0.77 3.39 25.39
N VAL A 285 -0.89 4.33 26.32
CA VAL A 285 0.07 4.51 27.44
C VAL A 285 0.20 3.27 28.35
N LEU A 286 -0.82 2.39 28.36
CA LEU A 286 -0.88 1.23 29.24
C LEU A 286 -0.31 -0.06 28.64
N ALA A 287 -0.04 -0.08 27.32
CA ALA A 287 0.45 -1.26 26.61
C ALA A 287 1.93 -1.11 26.23
N PRO A 288 2.73 -2.19 26.25
CA PRO A 288 4.15 -2.12 25.87
C PRO A 288 4.38 -1.52 24.48
N GLU A 289 3.48 -1.74 23.52
CA GLU A 289 3.56 -1.13 22.19
C GLU A 289 3.46 0.41 22.22
N GLY A 290 2.63 0.96 23.11
CA GLY A 290 2.50 2.41 23.25
C GLY A 290 3.64 3.05 24.03
N LEU A 291 4.24 2.33 24.99
CA LEU A 291 5.49 2.76 25.62
C LEU A 291 6.63 2.82 24.60
N ALA A 292 6.78 1.81 23.74
CA ALA A 292 7.78 1.82 22.67
C ALA A 292 7.60 3.00 21.70
N LEU A 293 6.35 3.34 21.37
CA LEU A 293 6.04 4.51 20.56
C LEU A 293 6.41 5.83 21.26
N GLN A 294 6.18 5.94 22.57
CA GLN A 294 6.62 7.10 23.38
C GLN A 294 8.14 7.17 23.52
N SER A 295 8.83 6.04 23.61
CA SER A 295 10.30 6.04 23.59
C SER A 295 10.81 6.60 22.26
N PHE A 296 10.10 6.29 21.18
CA PHE A 296 10.48 6.68 19.84
C PHE A 296 10.31 8.19 19.56
N THR A 297 9.27 8.82 20.11
CA THR A 297 9.03 10.27 19.96
C THR A 297 10.16 11.16 20.51
N ARG A 298 10.89 10.68 21.53
CA ARG A 298 11.98 11.42 22.16
C ARG A 298 13.32 11.26 21.43
N LEU A 299 13.45 10.22 20.62
CA LEU A 299 14.72 9.77 20.07
C LEU A 299 15.37 10.82 19.16
N ALA A 300 14.61 11.40 18.23
CA ALA A 300 15.14 12.40 17.30
C ALA A 300 15.71 13.64 18.01
N ASN A 301 15.08 14.09 19.11
CA ASN A 301 15.55 15.25 19.85
C ASN A 301 16.78 14.94 20.70
N ILE A 302 16.85 13.76 21.30
CA ILE A 302 18.08 13.28 21.97
C ILE A 302 19.22 13.21 20.95
N MET A 303 18.99 12.66 19.75
CA MET A 303 20.02 12.58 18.70
C MET A 303 20.57 13.95 18.32
N ARG A 304 19.69 14.95 18.15
CA ARG A 304 20.09 16.34 17.84
C ARG A 304 20.90 16.98 18.96
N ARG A 305 20.41 16.88 20.20
CA ARG A 305 21.09 17.40 21.40
C ARG A 305 22.45 16.73 21.60
N ALA A 306 22.51 15.41 21.47
CA ALA A 306 23.74 14.64 21.54
C ALA A 306 24.74 15.11 20.48
N ARG A 307 24.33 15.24 19.23
CA ARG A 307 25.22 15.73 18.16
C ARG A 307 25.79 17.11 18.46
N ILE A 308 25.00 18.05 18.98
CA ILE A 308 25.49 19.39 19.37
C ILE A 308 26.49 19.26 20.52
N ALA A 309 26.14 18.52 21.56
CA ALA A 309 26.99 18.35 22.74
C ALA A 309 28.32 17.64 22.41
N LEU A 310 28.34 16.76 21.40
CA LEU A 310 29.55 16.09 20.92
C LEU A 310 30.52 17.02 20.17
N GLN A 311 30.09 18.20 19.72
CA GLN A 311 30.98 19.18 19.10
C GLN A 311 31.93 19.84 20.11
N ASP A 312 31.49 19.96 21.37
CA ASP A 312 32.29 20.51 22.46
C ASP A 312 31.98 19.78 23.77
N VAL A 313 32.61 18.61 23.93
CA VAL A 313 32.37 17.70 25.05
C VAL A 313 32.74 18.32 26.41
N VAL A 314 33.69 19.28 26.43
CA VAL A 314 34.13 19.92 27.67
C VAL A 314 33.05 20.89 28.17
N HIS A 315 32.54 21.75 27.30
CA HIS A 315 31.50 22.71 27.68
C HIS A 315 30.14 22.05 27.92
N HIS A 316 29.86 20.92 27.25
CA HIS A 316 28.59 20.22 27.35
C HIS A 316 28.63 18.94 28.20
N ALA A 317 29.60 18.80 29.10
CA ALA A 317 29.78 17.58 29.91
C ALA A 317 28.53 17.19 30.72
N THR A 318 27.86 18.16 31.37
CA THR A 318 26.63 17.93 32.15
C THR A 318 25.46 17.49 31.27
N GLU A 319 25.32 18.10 30.10
CA GLU A 319 24.28 17.76 29.13
C GLU A 319 24.48 16.34 28.58
N LEU A 320 25.73 15.96 28.29
CA LEU A 320 26.06 14.59 27.86
C LEU A 320 25.72 13.55 28.92
N ASP A 321 25.96 13.84 30.21
CA ASP A 321 25.59 12.93 31.30
C ASP A 321 24.07 12.73 31.40
N TYR A 322 23.31 13.83 31.28
CA TYR A 322 21.85 13.79 31.21
C TYR A 322 21.37 12.95 30.01
N LEU A 323 21.91 13.21 28.81
CA LEU A 323 21.54 12.50 27.59
C LEU A 323 21.90 11.00 27.64
N ARG A 324 23.02 10.63 28.27
CA ARG A 324 23.37 9.22 28.52
C ARG A 324 22.33 8.53 29.38
N THR A 325 21.92 9.17 30.47
CA THR A 325 20.89 8.66 31.37
C THR A 325 19.55 8.52 30.65
N GLU A 326 19.19 9.53 29.85
CA GLU A 326 17.97 9.54 29.05
C GLU A 326 17.95 8.41 28.01
N ALA A 327 19.03 8.22 27.25
CA ALA A 327 19.16 7.16 26.26
C ALA A 327 19.18 5.75 26.89
N ALA A 328 19.81 5.59 28.07
CA ALA A 328 19.78 4.34 28.82
C ALA A 328 18.36 4.00 29.29
N ARG A 329 17.60 5.00 29.76
CA ARG A 329 16.19 4.84 30.11
C ARG A 329 15.33 4.45 28.92
N LEU A 330 15.51 5.11 27.77
CA LEU A 330 14.80 4.74 26.54
C LEU A 330 15.06 3.28 26.15
N ARG A 331 16.30 2.80 26.24
CA ARG A 331 16.61 1.40 26.00
C ARG A 331 15.87 0.47 26.97
N ALA A 332 15.82 0.82 28.26
CA ALA A 332 15.13 0.03 29.27
C ALA A 332 13.61 -0.01 29.03
N ASP A 333 13.01 1.11 28.64
CA ASP A 333 11.57 1.23 28.36
C ASP A 333 11.14 0.37 27.14
N LEU A 334 12.06 0.07 26.21
CA LEU A 334 11.81 -0.81 25.06
C LEU A 334 11.83 -2.30 25.42
N GLU A 335 12.46 -2.70 26.53
CA GLU A 335 12.67 -4.13 26.85
C GLU A 335 11.37 -4.93 26.99
N PRO A 336 10.33 -4.47 27.74
CA PRO A 336 9.10 -5.24 27.91
C PRO A 336 8.39 -5.50 26.57
N PHE A 337 8.38 -4.50 25.68
CA PHE A 337 7.79 -4.60 24.35
C PHE A 337 8.49 -5.65 23.49
N ILE A 338 9.82 -5.66 23.50
CA ILE A 338 10.63 -6.60 22.71
C ILE A 338 10.47 -8.03 23.22
N VAL A 339 10.49 -8.22 24.53
CA VAL A 339 10.28 -9.53 25.17
C VAL A 339 8.89 -10.07 24.83
N GLU A 340 7.85 -9.25 24.95
CA GLU A 340 6.49 -9.65 24.63
C GLU A 340 6.33 -9.99 23.15
N ALA A 341 6.84 -9.15 22.25
CA ALA A 341 6.77 -9.40 20.81
C ALA A 341 7.47 -10.72 20.42
N ARG A 342 8.64 -11.00 21.02
CA ARG A 342 9.38 -12.25 20.82
C ARG A 342 8.62 -13.46 21.34
N GLN A 343 8.04 -13.37 22.54
CA GLN A 343 7.26 -14.46 23.15
C GLN A 343 6.03 -14.78 22.30
N ARG A 344 5.30 -13.76 21.85
CA ARG A 344 4.12 -13.94 21.00
C ARG A 344 4.50 -14.56 19.65
N LEU A 345 5.61 -14.15 19.03
CA LEU A 345 6.11 -14.78 17.81
C LEU A 345 6.46 -16.26 18.03
N GLY A 346 7.23 -16.57 19.08
CA GLY A 346 7.62 -17.95 19.40
C GLY A 346 6.42 -18.87 19.65
N ALA A 347 5.43 -18.40 20.41
CA ALA A 347 4.20 -19.16 20.65
C ALA A 347 3.43 -19.49 19.35
N ILE A 348 3.45 -18.57 18.37
CA ILE A 348 2.82 -18.81 17.06
C ILE A 348 3.60 -19.87 16.27
N GLU A 349 4.93 -19.76 16.26
CA GLU A 349 5.80 -20.70 15.54
C GLU A 349 5.67 -22.13 16.09
N GLU A 350 5.61 -22.30 17.41
CA GLU A 350 5.38 -23.61 18.05
C GLU A 350 4.03 -24.23 17.66
N THR A 351 2.99 -23.42 17.49
CA THR A 351 1.65 -23.91 17.08
C THR A 351 1.54 -24.23 15.59
N ALA A 352 2.37 -23.61 14.75
CA ALA A 352 2.31 -23.73 13.30
C ALA A 352 2.81 -25.09 12.80
N ASP A 353 3.78 -25.70 13.49
CA ASP A 353 4.35 -27.02 13.15
C ASP A 353 3.33 -28.18 13.27
N ALA A 354 2.13 -27.94 13.82
CA ALA A 354 1.17 -28.98 14.16
C ALA A 354 0.00 -29.19 13.15
N HIS A 355 -0.36 -28.27 12.24
CA HIS A 355 -1.65 -28.37 11.50
C HIS A 355 -1.73 -27.82 10.05
N ASN A 356 -2.70 -28.38 9.30
CA ASN A 356 -2.93 -28.40 7.85
C ASN A 356 -3.38 -27.07 7.15
N SER A 357 -3.17 -27.03 5.83
CA SER A 357 -3.06 -25.88 4.90
C SER A 357 -4.21 -24.87 4.72
N ALA A 358 -5.42 -25.07 5.26
CA ALA A 358 -6.54 -24.11 5.12
C ALA A 358 -6.63 -23.06 6.25
N ARG A 359 -5.97 -23.30 7.39
CA ARG A 359 -5.80 -22.33 8.52
C ARG A 359 -4.76 -21.22 8.23
N ASN A 360 -4.20 -21.23 7.02
CA ASN A 360 -2.91 -20.62 6.69
C ASN A 360 -2.96 -19.08 6.54
N ILE A 361 -4.08 -18.49 6.08
CA ILE A 361 -4.14 -17.03 5.87
C ILE A 361 -4.11 -16.26 7.19
N HIS A 362 -5.00 -16.60 8.14
CA HIS A 362 -5.02 -15.92 9.44
C HIS A 362 -3.73 -16.17 10.22
N LEU A 363 -3.21 -17.41 10.19
CA LEU A 363 -1.94 -17.73 10.84
C LEU A 363 -0.78 -16.92 10.25
N ASN A 364 -0.70 -16.80 8.92
CA ASN A 364 0.30 -15.95 8.25
C ASN A 364 0.15 -14.47 8.58
N LEU A 365 -1.08 -13.96 8.68
CA LEU A 365 -1.32 -12.56 9.06
C LEU A 365 -0.77 -12.30 10.47
N VAL A 366 -1.08 -13.19 11.42
CA VAL A 366 -0.65 -13.04 12.82
C VAL A 366 0.85 -13.30 12.98
N HIS A 367 1.41 -14.30 12.30
CA HIS A 367 2.86 -14.55 12.28
C HIS A 367 3.61 -13.34 11.70
N CYS A 368 3.19 -12.87 10.52
CA CYS A 368 3.78 -11.69 9.91
C CYS A 368 3.66 -10.44 10.80
N HIS A 369 2.51 -10.26 11.49
CA HIS A 369 2.34 -9.17 12.44
C HIS A 369 3.43 -9.17 13.50
N TYR A 370 3.56 -10.26 14.26
CA TYR A 370 4.49 -10.32 15.39
C TYR A 370 5.95 -10.38 14.96
N LEU A 371 6.26 -11.00 13.82
CA LEU A 371 7.58 -10.94 13.21
C LEU A 371 7.98 -9.48 12.94
N ARG A 372 7.11 -8.72 12.29
CA ARG A 372 7.36 -7.31 11.98
C ARG A 372 7.48 -6.46 13.24
N THR A 373 6.59 -6.67 14.21
CA THR A 373 6.60 -5.95 15.49
C THR A 373 7.91 -6.19 16.24
N TYR A 374 8.35 -7.45 16.31
CA TYR A 374 9.61 -7.80 16.97
C TYR A 374 10.83 -7.22 16.24
N ALA A 375 10.91 -7.38 14.91
CA ALA A 375 11.99 -6.82 14.10
C ALA A 375 12.07 -5.29 14.23
N PHE A 376 10.93 -4.60 14.25
CA PHE A 376 10.87 -3.16 14.42
C PHE A 376 11.33 -2.73 15.82
N GLY A 377 10.96 -3.47 16.87
CA GLY A 377 11.48 -3.23 18.22
C GLY A 377 13.00 -3.38 18.32
N LEU A 378 13.58 -4.40 17.68
CA LEU A 378 15.03 -4.55 17.58
C LEU A 378 15.66 -3.37 16.82
N ALA A 379 15.05 -2.91 15.74
CA ALA A 379 15.53 -1.75 14.99
C ALA A 379 15.55 -0.48 15.85
N LEU A 380 14.54 -0.26 16.70
CA LEU A 380 14.53 0.85 17.66
C LEU A 380 15.68 0.74 18.66
N VAL A 381 15.97 -0.46 19.18
CA VAL A 381 17.14 -0.70 20.05
C VAL A 381 18.43 -0.33 19.35
N LEU A 382 18.61 -0.74 18.09
CA LEU A 382 19.78 -0.39 17.31
C LEU A 382 19.96 1.13 17.18
N VAL A 383 18.90 1.87 16.86
CA VAL A 383 18.98 3.34 16.75
C VAL A 383 19.30 3.98 18.11
N VAL A 384 18.68 3.53 19.20
CA VAL A 384 19.01 4.00 20.56
C VAL A 384 20.47 3.69 20.91
N ASN A 385 20.95 2.51 20.54
CA ASN A 385 22.32 2.08 20.78
C ASN A 385 23.32 2.93 20.00
N GLU A 386 23.01 3.37 18.78
CA GLU A 386 23.86 4.30 18.04
C GLU A 386 24.06 5.62 18.79
N VAL A 387 23.03 6.12 19.46
CA VAL A 387 23.12 7.31 20.32
C VAL A 387 23.96 7.04 21.56
N ARG A 388 23.75 5.89 22.22
CA ARG A 388 24.53 5.47 23.39
C ARG A 388 26.01 5.28 23.05
N ILE A 389 26.31 4.66 21.92
CA ILE A 389 27.66 4.44 21.40
C ILE A 389 28.33 5.79 21.10
N ALA A 390 27.64 6.71 20.44
CA ALA A 390 28.16 8.05 20.15
C ALA A 390 28.60 8.79 21.43
N MET A 391 27.88 8.59 22.53
CA MET A 391 28.10 9.26 23.81
C MET A 391 28.97 8.47 24.81
N SER A 392 29.35 7.23 24.53
CA SER A 392 30.03 6.36 25.51
C SER A 392 31.54 6.34 25.33
N PRO A 393 32.33 6.48 26.42
CA PRO A 393 33.77 6.24 26.39
C PRO A 393 34.13 4.75 26.28
N ASP A 394 33.25 3.85 26.72
CA ASP A 394 33.39 2.40 26.58
C ASP A 394 32.10 1.81 25.99
N PRO A 395 32.00 1.70 24.66
CA PRO A 395 30.80 1.22 23.99
C PRO A 395 30.75 -0.31 23.84
N ALA A 396 31.72 -1.08 24.34
CA ALA A 396 31.90 -2.50 23.99
C ALA A 396 30.64 -3.35 24.22
N ASN A 397 30.02 -3.20 25.39
CA ASN A 397 28.80 -3.94 25.73
C ASN A 397 27.60 -3.55 24.84
N VAL A 398 27.48 -2.26 24.51
CA VAL A 398 26.40 -1.74 23.66
C VAL A 398 26.58 -2.18 22.21
N MET A 399 27.83 -2.24 21.74
CA MET A 399 28.19 -2.77 20.43
C MET A 399 27.88 -4.27 20.33
N ALA A 400 28.22 -5.07 21.35
CA ALA A 400 27.88 -6.50 21.39
C ALA A 400 26.36 -6.75 21.37
N GLU A 401 25.58 -5.95 22.11
CA GLU A 401 24.12 -5.98 22.04
C GLU A 401 23.62 -5.63 20.63
N SER A 402 24.14 -4.56 20.03
CA SER A 402 23.76 -4.12 18.68
C SER A 402 24.07 -5.18 17.63
N GLN A 403 25.19 -5.87 17.77
CA GLN A 403 25.55 -7.00 16.92
C GLN A 403 24.53 -8.14 17.02
N SER A 404 24.15 -8.53 18.23
CA SER A 404 23.13 -9.57 18.46
C SER A 404 21.78 -9.20 17.84
N CYS A 405 21.32 -7.97 18.03
CA CYS A 405 20.09 -7.47 17.44
C CYS A 405 20.14 -7.44 15.90
N ALA A 406 21.27 -7.02 15.30
CA ALA A 406 21.44 -6.98 13.84
C ALA A 406 21.37 -8.39 13.22
N VAL A 407 22.02 -9.38 13.84
CA VAL A 407 21.95 -10.78 13.40
C VAL A 407 20.54 -11.33 13.49
N GLU A 408 19.79 -11.02 14.56
CA GLU A 408 18.40 -11.46 14.67
C GLU A 408 17.49 -10.77 13.63
N ILE A 409 17.70 -9.49 13.31
CA ILE A 409 16.98 -8.82 12.21
C ILE A 409 17.23 -9.51 10.87
N LEU A 410 18.47 -9.93 10.59
CA LEU A 410 18.78 -10.70 9.37
C LEU A 410 18.02 -12.02 9.31
N ARG A 411 17.96 -12.77 10.43
CA ARG A 411 17.18 -14.00 10.54
C ARG A 411 15.69 -13.73 10.30
N LEU A 412 15.12 -12.72 10.96
CA LEU A 412 13.71 -12.36 10.82
C LEU A 412 13.37 -11.92 9.38
N ALA A 413 14.27 -11.19 8.73
CA ALA A 413 14.12 -10.82 7.33
C ALA A 413 14.15 -12.06 6.42
N GLN A 414 15.05 -13.01 6.62
CA GLN A 414 15.02 -14.28 5.87
C GLN A 414 13.68 -15.02 6.03
N LEU A 415 13.16 -15.10 7.26
CA LEU A 415 11.87 -15.72 7.54
C LEU A 415 10.70 -14.96 6.91
N ALA A 416 10.79 -13.64 6.81
CA ALA A 416 9.77 -12.79 6.21
C ALA A 416 9.72 -12.85 4.69
N ASN A 417 10.65 -13.52 4.01
CA ASN A 417 10.67 -13.64 2.55
C ASN A 417 9.34 -14.18 1.98
N GLN A 418 8.68 -15.10 2.69
CA GLN A 418 7.37 -15.63 2.31
C GLN A 418 6.24 -14.57 2.25
N TYR A 419 6.43 -13.43 2.92
CA TYR A 419 5.46 -12.33 2.99
C TYR A 419 5.77 -11.17 2.04
N ARG A 420 6.87 -11.25 1.28
CA ARG A 420 7.23 -10.26 0.25
C ARG A 420 6.21 -10.25 -0.89
N PRO A 421 5.89 -9.10 -1.51
CA PRO A 421 6.62 -7.84 -1.37
C PRO A 421 6.08 -6.91 -0.26
N LEU A 422 4.75 -6.77 -0.13
CA LEU A 422 4.19 -5.76 0.77
C LEU A 422 4.23 -6.19 2.24
N GLY A 423 3.90 -7.44 2.52
CA GLY A 423 3.80 -7.96 3.88
C GLY A 423 5.09 -7.78 4.69
N ALA A 424 6.25 -7.87 4.04
CA ALA A 424 7.56 -7.73 4.67
C ALA A 424 8.21 -6.34 4.48
N CYS A 425 7.51 -5.34 3.96
CA CYS A 425 8.15 -4.07 3.55
C CYS A 425 8.82 -3.30 4.69
N VAL A 426 8.31 -3.41 5.93
CA VAL A 426 8.88 -2.72 7.11
C VAL A 426 10.29 -3.22 7.47
N LEU A 427 10.64 -4.46 7.07
CA LEU A 427 11.97 -5.02 7.30
C LEU A 427 13.04 -4.20 6.58
N LYS A 428 12.71 -3.45 5.53
CA LYS A 428 13.64 -2.52 4.87
C LYS A 428 14.24 -1.52 5.86
N VAL A 429 13.40 -0.92 6.71
CA VAL A 429 13.84 0.05 7.72
C VAL A 429 14.62 -0.65 8.82
N CYS A 430 14.23 -1.88 9.18
CA CYS A 430 14.96 -2.68 10.16
C CYS A 430 16.37 -3.04 9.66
N LEU A 431 16.49 -3.38 8.37
CA LEU A 431 17.76 -3.68 7.71
C LEU A 431 18.66 -2.44 7.59
N ILE A 432 18.08 -1.24 7.40
CA ILE A 432 18.84 0.02 7.50
C ILE A 432 19.46 0.16 8.91
N ALA A 433 18.67 -0.07 9.97
CA ALA A 433 19.18 0.00 11.33
C ALA A 433 20.28 -1.05 11.58
N ALA A 434 20.10 -2.28 11.09
CA ALA A 434 21.10 -3.35 11.18
C ALA A 434 22.41 -3.02 10.42
N GLU A 435 22.30 -2.46 9.21
CA GLU A 435 23.45 -2.01 8.41
C GLU A 435 24.26 -0.93 9.12
N ILE A 436 23.59 0.02 9.79
CA ILE A 436 24.26 1.12 10.50
C ILE A 436 24.91 0.65 11.81
N ALA A 437 24.21 -0.21 12.57
CA ALA A 437 24.56 -0.51 13.96
C ALA A 437 25.35 -1.81 14.17
N ALA A 438 25.44 -2.69 13.17
CA ALA A 438 26.25 -3.89 13.26
C ALA A 438 27.72 -3.53 13.55
N SER A 439 28.37 -4.35 14.38
CA SER A 439 29.72 -4.07 14.88
C SER A 439 30.81 -4.64 13.99
N ASP A 440 30.49 -5.63 13.16
CA ASP A 440 31.41 -6.23 12.21
C ASP A 440 30.98 -5.99 10.76
N LEU A 441 31.97 -5.92 9.86
CA LEU A 441 31.76 -5.63 8.45
C LEU A 441 30.93 -6.70 7.73
N ALA A 442 31.04 -7.97 8.11
CA ALA A 442 30.31 -9.04 7.42
C ALA A 442 28.80 -8.90 7.65
N THR A 443 28.39 -8.60 8.89
CA THR A 443 26.99 -8.36 9.24
C THR A 443 26.45 -7.08 8.60
N GLN A 444 27.24 -6.00 8.56
CA GLN A 444 26.88 -4.77 7.85
C GLN A 444 26.63 -5.02 6.36
N LEU A 445 27.55 -5.73 5.70
CA LEU A 445 27.41 -6.09 4.28
C LEU A 445 26.24 -7.03 4.02
N ALA A 446 25.98 -7.99 4.91
CA ALA A 446 24.83 -8.87 4.80
C ALA A 446 23.50 -8.10 4.93
N ALA A 447 23.42 -7.15 5.87
CA ALA A 447 22.25 -6.28 6.04
C ALA A 447 22.03 -5.38 4.83
N LYS A 448 23.11 -4.79 4.30
CA LYS A 448 23.08 -4.01 3.05
C LYS A 448 22.58 -4.86 1.89
N GLN A 449 23.17 -6.03 1.67
CA GLN A 449 22.79 -6.93 0.58
C GLN A 449 21.30 -7.32 0.67
N MET A 450 20.84 -7.71 1.85
CA MET A 450 19.43 -8.08 2.05
C MET A 450 18.49 -6.87 1.89
N ARG A 451 18.92 -5.67 2.32
CA ARG A 451 18.17 -4.43 2.08
C ARG A 451 18.02 -4.16 0.58
N LEU A 452 19.09 -4.35 -0.20
CA LEU A 452 19.06 -4.22 -1.65
C LEU A 452 18.11 -5.24 -2.29
N GLU A 453 18.15 -6.49 -1.84
CA GLU A 453 17.22 -7.53 -2.27
C GLU A 453 15.77 -7.19 -1.95
N TYR A 454 15.47 -6.66 -0.78
CA TYR A 454 14.12 -6.17 -0.45
C TYR A 454 13.75 -4.94 -1.28
N HIS A 455 14.72 -4.10 -1.65
CA HIS A 455 14.45 -2.96 -2.52
C HIS A 455 13.91 -3.41 -3.88
N THR A 456 14.34 -4.59 -4.37
CA THR A 456 13.93 -5.09 -5.69
C THR A 456 12.43 -5.37 -5.81
N ASP A 457 11.76 -5.63 -4.69
CA ASP A 457 10.31 -5.81 -4.64
C ASP A 457 9.56 -4.60 -5.23
N PHE A 458 10.16 -3.42 -5.18
CA PHE A 458 9.53 -2.16 -5.56
C PHE A 458 10.18 -1.53 -6.80
N ARG A 459 11.44 -1.91 -7.14
CA ARG A 459 12.24 -1.35 -8.25
C ARG A 459 13.25 -2.33 -8.83
N SER A 460 13.79 -2.06 -10.01
CA SER A 460 14.91 -2.84 -10.55
C SER A 460 16.26 -2.40 -9.95
N LEU A 461 17.21 -3.33 -9.75
CA LEU A 461 18.55 -3.04 -9.20
C LEU A 461 19.36 -2.07 -10.07
N GLN A 462 19.13 -2.08 -11.38
CA GLN A 462 19.86 -1.27 -12.37
C GLN A 462 19.68 0.24 -12.20
N GLN A 463 18.75 0.68 -11.34
CA GLN A 463 18.41 2.09 -11.22
C GLN A 463 18.96 2.77 -9.95
N CYS A 464 19.64 2.07 -9.03
CA CYS A 464 19.85 2.62 -7.68
C CYS A 464 21.28 3.07 -7.35
N ASP A 465 21.51 4.39 -7.33
CA ASP A 465 22.52 4.99 -6.46
C ASP A 465 21.96 5.04 -5.04
N PHE A 466 22.51 4.23 -4.13
CA PHE A 466 22.12 4.26 -2.72
C PHE A 466 23.08 5.16 -1.94
N GLU A 467 22.59 6.32 -1.52
CA GLU A 467 23.26 7.06 -0.45
C GLU A 467 23.31 6.19 0.82
N GLU A 468 24.45 6.20 1.50
CA GLU A 468 24.59 5.48 2.76
C GLU A 468 23.67 6.10 3.82
N PRO A 469 22.79 5.29 4.43
CA PRO A 469 21.83 5.83 5.38
C PRO A 469 22.59 6.31 6.63
N LYS A 470 22.37 7.58 6.99
CA LYS A 470 23.08 8.22 8.09
C LYS A 470 22.11 8.82 9.10
N LEU A 471 22.20 8.35 10.35
CA LEU A 471 21.47 8.89 11.48
C LEU A 471 22.00 10.28 11.87
N ILE A 472 21.12 11.14 12.38
CA ILE A 472 21.50 12.48 12.87
C ILE A 472 22.18 12.47 14.25
N CYS A 473 22.48 11.30 14.82
CA CYS A 473 22.98 11.10 16.19
C CYS A 473 24.42 11.58 16.44
N GLY A 474 25.14 12.02 15.41
CA GLY A 474 26.49 12.58 15.57
C GLY A 474 27.56 11.53 15.90
N ARG A 475 27.33 10.22 15.69
CA ARG A 475 28.33 9.17 15.97
C ARG A 475 29.71 9.44 15.36
N ALA A 476 29.76 10.00 14.16
CA ALA A 476 31.02 10.38 13.49
C ALA A 476 31.79 11.51 14.21
N MET A 477 31.12 12.26 15.09
CA MET A 477 31.70 13.36 15.89
C MET A 477 32.15 12.87 17.28
N SER A 478 31.96 11.58 17.58
CA SER A 478 32.34 11.01 18.87
C SER A 478 33.86 11.02 19.04
N PRO A 479 34.40 11.70 20.06
CA PRO A 479 35.85 11.75 20.29
C PRO A 479 36.41 10.38 20.73
N TRP A 480 35.55 9.49 21.23
CA TRP A 480 35.95 8.17 21.71
C TRP A 480 36.04 7.11 20.60
N LEU A 481 35.48 7.39 19.42
CA LEU A 481 35.47 6.48 18.26
C LEU A 481 36.45 6.89 17.16
N ALA A 482 36.99 8.11 17.21
CA ALA A 482 37.82 8.72 16.17
C ALA A 482 39.16 7.97 15.91
N SER A 483 39.59 7.08 16.81
CA SER A 483 40.77 6.23 16.63
C SER A 483 40.48 4.92 15.89
N THR A 484 39.21 4.50 15.81
CA THR A 484 38.81 3.21 15.20
C THR A 484 38.35 3.36 13.75
N THR A 485 37.85 4.53 13.36
CA THR A 485 37.31 4.82 12.01
C THR A 485 38.38 5.01 10.93
N HIS A 486 39.63 5.35 11.29
CA HIS A 486 40.69 5.49 10.29
C HIS A 486 41.06 4.17 9.59
N HIS A 487 40.82 3.00 10.22
CA HIS A 487 41.11 1.71 9.61
C HIS A 487 40.04 1.20 8.64
N ILE A 488 38.81 1.71 8.70
CA ILE A 488 37.71 1.28 7.82
C ILE A 488 37.66 2.16 6.56
N ASN A 489 37.86 3.47 6.69
CA ASN A 489 37.83 4.38 5.53
C ASN A 489 39.07 4.26 4.63
N LEU A 490 40.22 3.79 5.14
CA LEU A 490 41.41 3.56 4.30
C LEU A 490 41.31 2.31 3.40
N LYS A 491 40.35 1.40 3.64
CA LYS A 491 40.10 0.24 2.75
C LYS A 491 39.04 0.50 1.67
N LEU A 492 38.26 1.58 1.77
CA LEU A 492 37.27 1.97 0.77
C LEU A 492 37.85 2.84 -0.37
N GLY A 493 39.13 3.22 -0.28
CA GLY A 493 39.83 4.03 -1.28
C GLY A 493 40.60 3.26 -2.36
N SER A 494 40.60 1.93 -2.35
CA SER A 494 41.34 1.13 -3.35
C SER A 494 40.71 -0.25 -3.54
N GLN A 495 40.38 -0.58 -4.80
CA GLN A 495 39.89 -1.87 -5.34
C GLN A 495 38.38 -2.11 -5.16
N GLU A 496 37.55 -2.31 -6.19
CA GLU A 496 37.75 -2.66 -7.60
C GLU A 496 36.46 -2.32 -8.38
N CYS A 497 36.59 -1.56 -9.48
CA CYS A 497 35.60 -1.56 -10.56
C CYS A 497 35.72 -2.90 -11.29
N ILE A 498 34.80 -3.85 -11.05
CA ILE A 498 34.64 -5.01 -11.93
C ILE A 498 33.42 -4.77 -12.81
N ASN A 499 33.70 -4.40 -14.06
CA ASN A 499 32.76 -4.41 -15.17
C ASN A 499 32.22 -5.83 -15.37
N TYR A 500 30.90 -6.00 -15.34
CA TYR A 500 30.24 -7.16 -15.95
C TYR A 500 29.44 -6.71 -17.17
N HIS A 501 30.12 -6.76 -18.32
CA HIS A 501 29.49 -6.91 -19.63
C HIS A 501 29.85 -8.29 -20.16
N ALA A 502 28.87 -9.19 -20.22
CA ALA A 502 28.71 -10.28 -21.18
C ALA A 502 27.28 -10.79 -21.10
#